data_AF-A0A2J8AFU0-F1
#
_entry.id   AF-A0A2J8AFU0-F1
#
_cell.length_a   1.000
_cell.length_b   1.000
_cell.length_c   1.000
_cell.angle_alpha   90.00
_cell.angle_beta   90.00
_cell.angle_gamma   90.00
#
_symmetry.space_group_name_H-M   'P 1'
#
loop_
_entity.id
_entity.type
_entity.pdbx_description
1 polymer ?
#
loop_
_entity_poly.entity_id
_entity_poly.type
_entity_poly.pdbx_seq_one_letter_code
_entity_poly.pdbx_strand_id
1 'polypeptide(L)'
;MNRRSLPLPPSPLRPSPPLPPSPPSPRPAAQQTATQAVARVAAVPAVQQVGSAALQLGASCAAFNLTLAGAHFAAGCLRISCATPLLGPLWGLASVASASAAAGTVSRATLASLQVAAAAGGDGGGGGSGGGGLRGVLAAWPEQLVVAVVGGGREAAVDAVLGALLFKLLLGRDFSRLLPSDLARPGAFGRMHVPTSAAEYSTAGEKAQLSVIFGRDGCHHCGTRSNGVIGDHMPPYKVVRDTVAAREAAVGLEKLLAQAASAIGLQDHSLKQVYFAQCRGCSGKQAQLMRNGTRSTLLPGLWPPHLVAHTPARLAGRPALPGVLVGMRYYIGAAVRPYGRGPGGSGGDKEAGATHYCTKVCPTNLHRLARDPWALAACTAQKTAFITSSAASAFPRVGGKRLQLQLHAGLGYLVLVLAEGPSFVPRPE
;
A
#
# COMPACT_ATOMS: atom_id res chain seq x y z
N MET A 1 10.38 -0.33 56.53
CA MET A 1 9.96 1.05 56.86
C MET A 1 10.35 1.97 55.70
N ASN A 2 9.38 2.33 54.85
CA ASN A 2 9.62 3.15 53.66
C ASN A 2 9.51 4.63 54.04
N ARG A 3 10.65 5.36 54.05
CA ARG A 3 10.68 6.82 54.22
C ARG A 3 10.08 7.47 52.97
N ARG A 4 8.83 7.92 53.09
CA ARG A 4 8.22 8.85 52.11
C ARG A 4 8.90 10.20 52.27
N SER A 5 9.67 10.60 51.26
CA SER A 5 10.21 11.96 51.11
C SER A 5 9.06 12.93 50.96
N LEU A 6 8.99 13.92 51.85
CA LEU A 6 8.01 15.01 51.76
C LEU A 6 8.32 15.91 50.55
N PRO A 7 7.30 16.40 49.83
CA PRO A 7 7.50 17.32 48.72
C PRO A 7 8.01 18.67 49.22
N LEU A 8 9.05 19.18 48.57
CA LEU A 8 9.61 20.51 48.82
C LEU A 8 8.61 21.61 48.45
N PRO A 9 8.61 22.74 49.17
CA PRO A 9 7.73 23.86 48.87
C PRO A 9 8.08 24.50 47.51
N PRO A 10 7.06 25.01 46.78
CA PRO A 10 7.28 25.68 45.50
C PRO A 10 8.07 26.97 45.69
N SER A 11 9.11 27.16 44.87
CA SER A 11 9.90 28.39 44.86
C SER A 11 9.06 29.59 44.41
N PRO A 12 9.30 30.79 44.97
CA PRO A 12 8.57 31.99 44.59
C PRO A 12 8.77 32.31 43.10
N LEU A 13 7.65 32.51 42.40
CA LEU A 13 7.61 32.83 40.97
C LEU A 13 8.31 34.17 40.74
N ARG A 14 9.43 34.12 40.01
CA ARG A 14 10.15 35.31 39.54
C ARG A 14 9.26 36.04 38.52
N PRO A 15 9.07 37.36 38.61
CA PRO A 15 8.28 38.10 37.64
C PRO A 15 8.90 37.95 36.24
N SER A 16 8.09 37.49 35.29
CA SER A 16 8.51 37.32 33.90
C SER A 16 8.91 38.68 33.31
N PRO A 17 10.03 38.77 32.59
CA PRO A 17 10.41 39.99 31.89
C PRO A 17 9.32 40.39 30.90
N PRO A 18 9.13 41.70 30.65
CA PRO A 18 8.16 42.20 29.68
C PRO A 18 8.42 41.57 28.31
N LEU A 19 7.37 41.01 27.71
CA LEU A 19 7.45 40.42 26.38
C LEU A 19 7.87 41.49 25.37
N PRO A 20 8.82 41.18 24.46
CA PRO A 20 9.19 42.09 23.39
C PRO A 20 7.97 42.42 22.51
N PRO A 21 7.91 43.63 21.93
CA PRO A 21 6.79 44.03 21.08
C PRO A 21 6.64 43.04 19.92
N SER A 22 5.39 42.64 19.68
CA SER A 22 5.03 41.72 18.60
C SER A 22 5.58 42.23 17.26
N PRO A 23 6.24 41.39 16.46
CA PRO A 23 6.69 41.80 15.14
C PRO A 23 5.49 42.26 14.30
N PRO A 24 5.65 43.30 13.46
CA PRO A 24 4.55 43.82 12.64
C PRO A 24 4.03 42.71 11.72
N SER A 25 2.71 42.56 11.68
CA SER A 25 2.03 41.57 10.85
C SER A 25 2.48 41.67 9.39
N PRO A 26 2.78 40.54 8.71
CA PRO A 26 3.26 40.55 7.33
C PRO A 26 2.27 41.29 6.42
N ARG A 27 2.79 42.22 5.60
CA ARG A 27 1.97 43.10 4.75
C ARG A 27 1.14 42.28 3.75
N PRO A 28 -0.15 42.62 3.54
CA PRO A 28 -1.07 41.87 2.67
C PRO A 28 -0.62 41.73 1.20
N ALA A 29 0.24 42.63 0.72
CA ALA A 29 0.80 42.59 -0.63
C ALA A 29 1.70 41.34 -0.88
N ALA A 30 2.48 40.91 0.12
CA ALA A 30 3.34 39.73 -0.01
C ALA A 30 2.51 38.44 -0.14
N GLN A 31 1.40 38.37 0.59
CA GLN A 31 0.47 37.23 0.56
C GLN A 31 -0.29 37.17 -0.78
N GLN A 32 -0.69 38.32 -1.34
CA GLN A 32 -1.30 38.41 -2.67
C GLN A 32 -0.34 37.99 -3.80
N THR A 33 0.94 38.36 -3.68
CA THR A 33 1.94 38.00 -4.70
C THR A 33 2.22 36.49 -4.69
N ALA A 34 2.29 35.88 -3.50
CA ALA A 34 2.47 34.44 -3.35
C ALA A 34 1.28 33.63 -3.90
N THR A 35 0.03 34.05 -3.64
CA THR A 35 -1.16 33.35 -4.16
C THR A 35 -1.27 33.47 -5.67
N GLN A 36 -0.94 34.63 -6.26
CA GLN A 36 -0.88 34.80 -7.71
C GLN A 36 0.20 33.94 -8.35
N ALA A 37 1.38 33.80 -7.72
CA ALA A 37 2.45 32.95 -8.21
C ALA A 37 2.03 31.47 -8.23
N VAL A 38 1.38 30.98 -7.15
CA VAL A 38 0.85 29.61 -7.09
C VAL A 38 -0.23 29.39 -8.15
N ALA A 39 -1.14 30.35 -8.35
CA ALA A 39 -2.17 30.26 -9.38
C ALA A 39 -1.58 30.18 -10.80
N ARG A 40 -0.53 30.97 -11.10
CA ARG A 40 0.17 30.91 -12.39
C ARG A 40 0.87 29.57 -12.61
N VAL A 41 1.52 29.02 -11.58
CA VAL A 41 2.16 27.69 -11.68
C VAL A 41 1.11 26.59 -11.87
N ALA A 42 -0.02 26.66 -11.18
CA ALA A 42 -1.12 25.71 -11.32
C ALA A 42 -1.80 25.77 -12.71
N ALA A 43 -1.72 26.91 -13.41
CA ALA A 43 -2.22 27.07 -14.77
C ALA A 43 -1.29 26.47 -15.84
N VAL A 44 -0.07 26.04 -15.48
CA VAL A 44 0.85 25.42 -16.45
C VAL A 44 0.29 24.05 -16.86
N PRO A 45 0.12 23.76 -18.17
CA PRO A 45 -0.46 22.50 -18.65
C PRO A 45 0.25 21.25 -18.12
N ALA A 46 1.58 21.29 -17.99
CA ALA A 46 2.36 20.20 -17.40
C ALA A 46 1.98 19.93 -15.94
N VAL A 47 1.72 20.99 -15.15
CA VAL A 47 1.30 20.85 -13.75
C VAL A 47 -0.11 20.25 -13.67
N GLN A 48 -1.01 20.64 -14.57
CA GLN A 48 -2.35 20.04 -14.65
C GLN A 48 -2.32 18.56 -15.05
N GLN A 49 -1.45 18.19 -16.00
CA GLN A 49 -1.25 16.79 -16.41
C GLN A 49 -0.66 15.93 -15.28
N VAL A 50 0.28 16.47 -14.51
CA VAL A 50 0.84 15.79 -13.33
C VAL A 50 -0.21 15.67 -12.23
N GLY A 51 -1.02 16.72 -12.02
CA GLY A 51 -2.11 16.73 -11.04
C GLY A 51 -3.18 15.68 -11.35
N SER A 52 -3.59 15.55 -12.61
CA SER A 52 -4.57 14.54 -13.04
C SER A 52 -4.04 13.12 -12.92
N ALA A 53 -2.77 12.89 -13.29
CA ALA A 53 -2.08 11.61 -13.10
C ALA A 53 -2.01 11.23 -11.61
N ALA A 54 -1.63 12.18 -10.76
CA ALA A 54 -1.53 11.96 -9.31
C ALA A 54 -2.90 11.65 -8.69
N LEU A 55 -3.96 12.35 -9.11
CA LEU A 55 -5.32 12.09 -8.64
C LEU A 55 -5.79 10.69 -9.03
N GLN A 56 -5.62 10.31 -10.30
CA GLN A 56 -5.98 8.97 -10.80
C GLN A 56 -5.21 7.87 -10.08
N LEU A 57 -3.90 8.06 -9.89
CA LEU A 57 -3.06 7.10 -9.18
C LEU A 57 -3.45 6.95 -7.71
N GLY A 58 -3.71 8.08 -7.04
CA GLY A 58 -4.18 8.11 -5.66
C GLY A 58 -5.52 7.39 -5.48
N ALA A 59 -6.49 7.68 -6.35
CA ALA A 59 -7.80 7.04 -6.34
C ALA A 59 -7.71 5.52 -6.57
N SER A 60 -6.92 5.10 -7.55
CA SER A 60 -6.68 3.68 -7.85
C SER A 60 -5.99 2.94 -6.70
N CYS A 61 -4.97 3.56 -6.09
CA CYS A 61 -4.26 3.03 -4.93
C CYS A 61 -5.20 2.90 -3.71
N ALA A 62 -6.03 3.91 -3.46
CA ALA A 62 -7.01 3.87 -2.37
C ALA A 62 -8.02 2.74 -2.58
N ALA A 63 -8.58 2.62 -3.78
CA ALA A 63 -9.51 1.54 -4.13
C ALA A 63 -8.89 0.15 -3.90
N PHE A 64 -7.66 -0.06 -4.40
CA PHE A 64 -6.93 -1.31 -4.19
C PHE A 64 -6.78 -1.68 -2.71
N ASN A 65 -6.30 -0.74 -1.89
CA ASN A 65 -6.06 -0.99 -0.46
C ASN A 65 -7.36 -1.20 0.32
N LEU A 66 -8.42 -0.46 0.01
CA LEU A 66 -9.73 -0.62 0.64
C LEU A 66 -10.32 -2.00 0.32
N THR A 67 -10.24 -2.44 -0.94
CA THR A 67 -10.70 -3.78 -1.32
C THR A 67 -9.88 -4.88 -0.64
N LEU A 68 -8.55 -4.75 -0.56
CA LEU A 68 -7.72 -5.70 0.19
C LEU A 68 -8.05 -5.73 1.69
N ALA A 69 -8.28 -4.57 2.31
CA ALA A 69 -8.67 -4.50 3.72
C ALA A 69 -10.02 -5.19 3.96
N GLY A 70 -11.00 -4.96 3.08
CA GLY A 70 -12.29 -5.65 3.11
C GLY A 70 -12.14 -7.16 2.94
N ALA A 71 -11.31 -7.61 1.99
CA ALA A 71 -11.07 -9.03 1.76
C ALA A 71 -10.31 -9.70 2.91
N HIS A 72 -9.36 -9.00 3.54
CA HIS A 72 -8.69 -9.47 4.77
C HIS A 72 -9.67 -9.62 5.92
N PHE A 73 -10.60 -8.65 6.06
CA PHE A 73 -11.61 -8.69 7.09
C PHE A 73 -12.59 -9.87 6.87
N ALA A 74 -13.07 -10.02 5.65
CA ALA A 74 -13.94 -11.13 5.25
C ALA A 74 -13.27 -12.50 5.47
N ALA A 75 -11.97 -12.63 5.17
CA ALA A 75 -11.22 -13.84 5.50
C ALA A 75 -11.25 -14.15 7.00
N GLY A 76 -11.08 -13.12 7.84
CA GLY A 76 -11.18 -13.26 9.29
C GLY A 76 -12.55 -13.78 9.73
N CYS A 77 -13.64 -13.19 9.22
CA CYS A 77 -15.00 -13.65 9.52
C CYS A 77 -15.25 -15.09 9.06
N LEU A 78 -14.70 -15.49 7.91
CA LEU A 78 -14.78 -16.85 7.37
C LEU A 78 -13.77 -17.82 7.99
N ARG A 79 -12.97 -17.38 8.96
CA ARG A 79 -11.89 -18.15 9.60
C ARG A 79 -10.84 -18.69 8.61
N ILE A 80 -10.66 -17.99 7.49
CA ILE A 80 -9.61 -18.26 6.52
C ILE A 80 -8.36 -17.52 6.98
N SER A 81 -7.30 -18.27 7.29
CA SER A 81 -6.02 -17.71 7.75
C SER A 81 -4.88 -18.03 6.79
N CYS A 82 -3.73 -17.40 7.00
CA CYS A 82 -2.51 -17.71 6.24
C CYS A 82 -2.07 -19.18 6.36
N ALA A 83 -2.57 -19.90 7.36
CA ALA A 83 -2.25 -21.29 7.63
C ALA A 83 -3.34 -22.27 7.13
N THR A 84 -4.31 -21.80 6.35
CA THR A 84 -5.24 -22.67 5.60
C THR A 84 -4.60 -23.04 4.26
N PRO A 85 -4.18 -24.30 4.05
CA PRO A 85 -3.22 -24.64 2.99
C PRO A 85 -3.74 -24.40 1.57
N LEU A 86 -5.03 -24.71 1.31
CA LEU A 86 -5.65 -24.49 0.01
C LEU A 86 -6.45 -23.18 -0.03
N LEU A 87 -7.35 -22.98 0.94
CA LEU A 87 -8.20 -21.80 0.98
C LEU A 87 -7.41 -20.51 1.15
N GLY A 88 -6.27 -20.55 1.82
CA GLY A 88 -5.47 -19.36 2.09
C GLY A 88 -4.89 -18.76 0.80
N PRO A 89 -4.06 -19.51 0.04
CA PRO A 89 -3.55 -19.04 -1.24
C PRO A 89 -4.65 -18.64 -2.24
N LEU A 90 -5.75 -19.41 -2.31
CA LEU A 90 -6.88 -19.11 -3.20
C LEU A 90 -7.58 -17.79 -2.82
N TRP A 91 -7.85 -17.58 -1.53
CA TRP A 91 -8.46 -16.35 -1.05
C TRP A 91 -7.56 -15.14 -1.28
N GLY A 92 -6.26 -15.27 -0.98
CA GLY A 92 -5.31 -14.19 -1.22
C GLY A 92 -5.20 -13.83 -2.71
N LEU A 93 -5.22 -14.83 -3.61
CA LEU A 93 -5.27 -14.61 -5.06
C LEU A 93 -6.55 -13.86 -5.47
N ALA A 94 -7.71 -14.34 -5.02
CA ALA A 94 -9.00 -13.70 -5.29
C ALA A 94 -9.05 -12.26 -4.74
N SER A 95 -8.43 -12.02 -3.58
CA SER A 95 -8.33 -10.70 -2.96
C SER A 95 -7.51 -9.73 -3.82
N VAL A 96 -6.35 -10.15 -4.34
CA VAL A 96 -5.54 -9.32 -5.24
C VAL A 96 -6.27 -9.08 -6.55
N ALA A 97 -6.86 -10.12 -7.14
CA ALA A 97 -7.58 -10.03 -8.39
C ALA A 97 -8.76 -9.04 -8.30
N SER A 98 -9.58 -9.14 -7.26
CA SER A 98 -10.69 -8.21 -7.00
C SER A 98 -10.21 -6.79 -6.70
N ALA A 99 -9.15 -6.64 -5.89
CA ALA A 99 -8.58 -5.32 -5.59
C ALA A 99 -8.01 -4.64 -6.85
N SER A 100 -7.35 -5.39 -7.75
CA SER A 100 -6.86 -4.86 -9.01
C SER A 100 -7.96 -4.50 -9.98
N ALA A 101 -9.01 -5.31 -10.08
CA ALA A 101 -10.21 -4.96 -10.87
C ALA A 101 -10.88 -3.69 -10.34
N ALA A 102 -11.03 -3.54 -9.03
CA ALA A 102 -11.56 -2.34 -8.40
C ALA A 102 -10.68 -1.11 -8.70
N ALA A 103 -9.35 -1.26 -8.55
CA ALA A 103 -8.38 -0.21 -8.83
C ALA A 103 -8.41 0.26 -10.29
N GLY A 104 -8.54 -0.65 -11.24
CA GLY A 104 -8.67 -0.34 -12.66
C GLY A 104 -10.00 0.33 -13.00
N THR A 105 -11.10 -0.16 -12.44
CA THR A 105 -12.44 0.46 -12.58
C THR A 105 -12.47 1.89 -12.05
N VAL A 106 -11.93 2.13 -10.85
CA VAL A 106 -11.81 3.48 -10.29
C VAL A 106 -10.91 4.36 -11.14
N SER A 107 -9.78 3.83 -11.63
CA SER A 107 -8.86 4.55 -12.52
C SER A 107 -9.56 5.02 -13.81
N ARG A 108 -10.36 4.15 -14.45
CA ARG A 108 -11.14 4.50 -15.65
C ARG A 108 -12.21 5.55 -15.35
N ALA A 109 -12.95 5.39 -14.25
CA ALA A 109 -13.97 6.35 -13.83
C ALA A 109 -13.35 7.73 -13.58
N THR A 110 -12.23 7.80 -12.85
CA THR A 110 -11.52 9.05 -12.58
C THR A 110 -11.03 9.71 -13.87
N LEU A 111 -10.47 8.94 -14.81
CA LEU A 111 -10.04 9.45 -16.10
C LEU A 111 -11.22 10.00 -16.94
N ALA A 112 -12.34 9.29 -16.97
CA ALA A 112 -13.55 9.75 -17.66
C ALA A 112 -14.10 11.05 -17.06
N SER A 113 -14.17 11.14 -15.72
CA SER A 113 -14.57 12.36 -15.02
C SER A 113 -13.63 13.54 -15.29
N LEU A 114 -12.32 13.30 -15.39
CA LEU A 114 -11.34 14.31 -15.78
C LEU A 114 -11.57 14.83 -17.20
N GLN A 115 -11.92 13.94 -18.14
CA GLN A 115 -12.23 14.32 -19.52
C GLN A 115 -13.53 15.13 -19.62
N VAL A 116 -14.58 14.73 -18.90
CA VAL A 116 -15.85 15.48 -18.83
C VAL A 116 -15.63 16.87 -18.22
N ALA A 117 -14.87 16.96 -17.14
CA ALA A 117 -14.55 18.23 -16.51
C ALA A 117 -13.72 19.14 -17.43
N ALA A 118 -12.81 18.58 -18.22
CA ALA A 118 -12.04 19.34 -19.21
C ALA A 118 -12.91 19.86 -20.36
N ALA A 119 -13.86 19.06 -20.85
CA ALA A 119 -14.80 19.47 -21.90
C ALA A 119 -15.73 20.59 -21.43
N ALA A 120 -16.27 20.49 -20.22
CA ALA A 120 -17.17 21.50 -19.65
C ALA A 120 -16.48 22.86 -19.40
N GLY A 121 -15.15 22.89 -19.29
CA GLY A 121 -14.36 24.11 -19.12
C GLY A 121 -14.04 24.86 -20.42
N GLY A 122 -14.33 24.30 -21.59
CA GLY A 122 -13.92 24.85 -22.89
C GLY A 122 -14.80 26.00 -23.42
N ASP A 123 -16.09 26.04 -23.05
CA ASP A 123 -17.07 26.92 -23.71
C ASP A 123 -17.25 28.29 -23.04
N GLY A 124 -16.59 28.54 -21.91
CA GLY A 124 -16.71 29.81 -21.18
C GLY A 124 -15.39 30.57 -21.13
N GLY A 125 -15.16 31.51 -22.06
CA GLY A 125 -13.99 32.41 -22.11
C GLY A 125 -13.81 33.36 -20.91
N GLY A 126 -14.43 33.09 -19.77
CA GLY A 126 -14.28 33.85 -18.52
C GLY A 126 -13.24 33.19 -17.61
N GLY A 127 -12.15 33.90 -17.32
CA GLY A 127 -10.98 33.46 -16.54
C GLY A 127 -11.22 33.13 -15.06
N GLY A 128 -12.23 32.32 -14.74
CA GLY A 128 -12.53 31.78 -13.42
C GLY A 128 -11.53 30.70 -13.00
N SER A 129 -10.40 31.16 -12.45
CA SER A 129 -9.26 30.36 -12.01
C SER A 129 -9.61 29.26 -10.97
N GLY A 130 -9.43 28.00 -11.36
CA GLY A 130 -8.76 26.98 -10.54
C GLY A 130 -9.61 26.06 -9.64
N GLY A 131 -10.82 26.47 -9.22
CA GLY A 131 -11.61 25.68 -8.27
C GLY A 131 -12.53 24.61 -8.88
N GLY A 132 -12.91 24.76 -10.16
CA GLY A 132 -13.94 23.95 -10.80
C GLY A 132 -13.52 22.51 -11.14
N GLY A 133 -12.22 22.27 -11.34
CA GLY A 133 -11.72 20.99 -11.86
C GLY A 133 -12.03 19.80 -10.95
N LEU A 134 -11.64 19.86 -9.67
CA LEU A 134 -11.88 18.75 -8.75
C LEU A 134 -13.37 18.57 -8.43
N ARG A 135 -14.11 19.67 -8.29
CA ARG A 135 -15.56 19.62 -8.02
C ARG A 135 -16.32 19.00 -9.20
N GLY A 136 -15.97 19.35 -10.43
CA GLY A 136 -16.53 18.73 -11.64
C GLY A 136 -16.19 17.25 -11.73
N VAL A 137 -14.94 16.87 -11.42
CA VAL A 137 -14.54 15.45 -11.34
C VAL A 137 -15.40 14.70 -10.32
N LEU A 138 -15.51 15.22 -9.09
CA LEU A 138 -16.27 14.58 -8.02
C LEU A 138 -17.77 14.50 -8.32
N ALA A 139 -18.34 15.50 -9.01
CA ALA A 139 -19.74 15.50 -9.40
C ALA A 139 -20.06 14.45 -10.48
N ALA A 140 -19.18 14.27 -11.46
CA ALA A 140 -19.34 13.27 -12.52
C ALA A 140 -18.94 11.85 -12.07
N TRP A 141 -18.17 11.72 -10.99
CA TRP A 141 -17.54 10.45 -10.59
C TRP A 141 -18.52 9.30 -10.32
N PRO A 142 -19.65 9.48 -9.59
CA PRO A 142 -20.59 8.39 -9.32
C PRO A 142 -21.17 7.77 -10.59
N GLU A 143 -21.57 8.60 -11.55
CA GLU A 143 -22.13 8.14 -12.84
C GLU A 143 -21.07 7.37 -13.64
N GLN A 144 -19.86 7.92 -13.74
CA GLN A 144 -18.76 7.26 -14.45
C GLN A 144 -18.33 5.95 -13.78
N LEU A 145 -18.43 5.86 -12.45
CA LEU A 145 -18.16 4.63 -11.72
C LEU A 145 -19.19 3.54 -12.05
N VAL A 146 -20.49 3.88 -12.09
CA VAL A 146 -21.54 2.94 -12.48
C VAL A 146 -21.32 2.44 -13.90
N VAL A 147 -21.04 3.34 -14.86
CA VAL A 147 -20.73 2.97 -16.24
C VAL A 147 -19.51 2.04 -16.31
N ALA A 148 -18.44 2.36 -15.58
CA ALA A 148 -17.23 1.56 -15.56
C ALA A 148 -17.42 0.17 -14.92
N VAL A 149 -18.34 0.04 -13.95
CA VAL A 149 -18.69 -1.24 -13.31
C VAL A 149 -19.57 -2.09 -14.23
N VAL A 150 -20.61 -1.52 -14.82
CA VAL A 150 -21.60 -2.25 -15.64
C VAL A 150 -21.05 -2.61 -17.02
N GLY A 151 -20.37 -1.69 -17.69
CA GLY A 151 -19.84 -1.89 -19.04
C GLY A 151 -18.42 -2.47 -19.09
N GLY A 152 -17.73 -2.57 -17.96
CA GLY A 152 -16.29 -2.81 -17.90
C GLY A 152 -15.85 -4.26 -17.70
N GLY A 153 -16.72 -5.26 -17.83
CA GLY A 153 -16.42 -6.65 -17.43
C GLY A 153 -15.12 -7.22 -18.01
N ARG A 154 -14.85 -7.00 -19.30
CA ARG A 154 -13.61 -7.44 -19.96
C ARG A 154 -12.37 -6.75 -19.39
N GLU A 155 -12.41 -5.42 -19.22
CA GLU A 155 -11.29 -4.66 -18.68
C GLU A 155 -11.03 -5.03 -17.21
N ALA A 156 -12.10 -5.22 -16.42
CA ALA A 156 -12.01 -5.69 -15.05
C ALA A 156 -11.36 -7.09 -14.96
N ALA A 157 -11.68 -8.01 -15.88
CA ALA A 157 -11.04 -9.32 -15.95
C ALA A 157 -9.54 -9.22 -16.30
N VAL A 158 -9.18 -8.33 -17.23
CA VAL A 158 -7.77 -8.06 -17.56
C VAL A 158 -7.01 -7.48 -16.38
N ASP A 159 -7.60 -6.50 -15.69
CA ASP A 159 -7.04 -5.87 -14.50
C ASP A 159 -6.85 -6.90 -13.36
N ALA A 160 -7.82 -7.80 -13.16
CA ALA A 160 -7.76 -8.87 -12.19
C ALA A 160 -6.59 -9.83 -12.45
N VAL A 161 -6.46 -10.32 -13.70
CA VAL A 161 -5.39 -11.24 -14.09
C VAL A 161 -4.03 -10.55 -14.03
N LEU A 162 -3.91 -9.36 -14.62
CA LEU A 162 -2.66 -8.60 -14.63
C LEU A 162 -2.20 -8.26 -13.21
N GLY A 163 -3.13 -7.82 -12.35
CA GLY A 163 -2.86 -7.53 -10.95
C GLY A 163 -2.32 -8.72 -10.17
N ALA A 164 -2.96 -9.89 -10.31
CA ALA A 164 -2.50 -11.13 -9.70
C ALA A 164 -1.10 -11.55 -10.18
N LEU A 165 -0.84 -11.45 -11.48
CA LEU A 165 0.47 -11.74 -12.07
C LEU A 165 1.54 -10.77 -11.56
N LEU A 166 1.27 -9.46 -11.57
CA LEU A 166 2.18 -8.44 -11.06
C LEU A 166 2.46 -8.65 -9.57
N PHE A 167 1.46 -9.01 -8.77
CA PHE A 167 1.66 -9.34 -7.36
C PHE A 167 2.61 -10.53 -7.21
N LYS A 168 2.37 -11.62 -7.94
CA LYS A 168 3.21 -12.83 -7.87
C LYS A 168 4.65 -12.56 -8.33
N LEU A 169 4.81 -11.86 -9.47
CA LEU A 169 6.11 -11.59 -10.09
C LEU A 169 6.92 -10.54 -9.32
N LEU A 170 6.34 -9.39 -8.98
CA LEU A 170 7.07 -8.26 -8.39
C LEU A 170 7.34 -8.45 -6.90
N LEU A 171 6.42 -9.09 -6.19
CA LEU A 171 6.58 -9.27 -4.75
C LEU A 171 7.26 -10.61 -4.44
N GLY A 172 7.18 -11.61 -5.33
CA GLY A 172 7.70 -12.96 -5.07
C GLY A 172 7.12 -13.55 -3.78
N ARG A 173 5.91 -13.11 -3.40
CA ARG A 173 5.28 -13.45 -2.12
C ARG A 173 4.13 -14.41 -2.31
N ASP A 174 3.88 -15.18 -1.27
CA ASP A 174 2.70 -16.01 -1.17
C ASP A 174 1.47 -15.14 -0.90
N PHE A 175 0.38 -15.46 -1.60
CA PHE A 175 -0.92 -14.83 -1.42
C PHE A 175 -1.45 -14.98 0.00
N SER A 176 -1.02 -16.02 0.72
CA SER A 176 -1.34 -16.25 2.13
C SER A 176 -0.91 -15.10 3.05
N ARG A 177 0.02 -14.23 2.62
CA ARG A 177 0.43 -13.07 3.42
C ARG A 177 -0.59 -11.96 3.51
N LEU A 178 -1.63 -11.99 2.67
CA LEU A 178 -2.72 -11.05 2.71
C LEU A 178 -3.80 -11.46 3.71
N LEU A 179 -3.66 -12.62 4.35
CA LEU A 179 -4.63 -13.20 5.26
C LEU A 179 -4.24 -12.98 6.71
N PRO A 180 -5.23 -12.95 7.63
CA PRO A 180 -4.92 -12.90 9.05
C PRO A 180 -4.06 -14.08 9.49
N SER A 181 -3.18 -13.82 10.45
CA SER A 181 -2.31 -14.86 11.01
C SER A 181 -3.03 -15.60 12.13
N ASP A 182 -2.93 -16.93 12.17
CA ASP A 182 -3.43 -17.77 13.27
C ASP A 182 -2.38 -17.86 14.38
N LEU A 183 -2.76 -17.52 15.62
CA LEU A 183 -1.88 -17.57 16.80
C LEU A 183 -1.38 -18.98 17.14
N ALA A 184 -2.04 -20.04 16.68
CA ALA A 184 -1.62 -21.42 16.94
C ALA A 184 -0.64 -21.95 15.87
N ARG A 185 -0.38 -21.19 14.80
CA ARG A 185 0.38 -21.64 13.63
C ARG A 185 1.42 -20.59 13.20
N PRO A 186 2.39 -20.95 12.35
CA PRO A 186 3.28 -19.96 11.77
C PRO A 186 2.48 -18.87 11.03
N GLY A 187 2.55 -17.64 11.54
CA GLY A 187 1.90 -16.48 10.94
C GLY A 187 2.44 -16.09 9.56
N ALA A 188 1.72 -15.19 8.88
CA ALA A 188 1.97 -14.74 7.51
C ALA A 188 3.39 -14.20 7.24
N PHE A 189 4.10 -13.74 8.28
CA PHE A 189 5.44 -13.18 8.18
C PHE A 189 6.53 -14.14 8.69
N GLY A 190 6.19 -15.38 9.04
CA GLY A 190 7.12 -16.42 9.52
C GLY A 190 7.97 -17.03 8.41
N ARG A 191 8.95 -16.29 7.89
CA ARG A 191 9.84 -16.76 6.82
C ARG A 191 11.04 -17.56 7.33
N MET A 192 11.60 -17.10 8.44
CA MET A 192 12.77 -17.72 9.06
C MET A 192 12.41 -18.13 10.47
N HIS A 193 12.98 -19.25 10.87
CA HIS A 193 12.82 -19.82 12.19
C HIS A 193 14.20 -20.25 12.69
N VAL A 194 14.32 -20.37 14.00
CA VAL A 194 15.47 -20.98 14.65
C VAL A 194 15.06 -22.40 15.06
N PRO A 195 15.79 -23.45 14.63
CA PRO A 195 15.48 -24.81 15.06
C PRO A 195 15.65 -24.91 16.58
N THR A 196 14.83 -25.75 17.23
CA THR A 196 14.84 -25.93 18.69
C THR A 196 14.98 -27.41 19.05
N SER A 197 15.59 -27.70 20.19
CA SER A 197 15.48 -28.99 20.88
C SER A 197 14.18 -29.01 21.69
N ALA A 198 13.44 -30.12 21.63
CA ALA A 198 11.98 -30.19 21.80
C ALA A 198 11.39 -29.94 23.22
N ALA A 199 12.04 -29.20 24.12
CA ALA A 199 11.49 -29.01 25.47
C ALA A 199 11.87 -27.71 26.20
N GLU A 200 12.89 -26.97 25.74
CA GLU A 200 13.45 -25.88 26.54
C GLU A 200 12.97 -24.50 26.08
N TYR A 201 13.17 -23.50 26.95
CA TYR A 201 13.07 -22.10 26.55
C TYR A 201 14.25 -21.74 25.66
N SER A 202 14.06 -20.75 24.78
CA SER A 202 15.15 -20.29 23.92
C SER A 202 16.37 -19.85 24.73
N THR A 203 17.51 -20.44 24.37
CA THR A 203 18.84 -20.11 24.87
C THR A 203 19.21 -18.67 24.52
N ALA A 204 20.24 -18.11 25.17
CA ALA A 204 20.70 -16.76 24.87
C ALA A 204 21.15 -16.60 23.39
N GLY A 205 21.78 -17.64 22.83
CA GLY A 205 22.20 -17.67 21.42
C GLY A 205 21.00 -17.66 20.45
N GLU A 206 19.99 -18.49 20.71
CA GLU A 206 18.78 -18.52 19.89
C GLU A 206 18.00 -17.20 19.99
N LYS A 207 17.93 -16.59 21.19
CA LYS A 207 17.34 -15.26 21.37
C LYS A 207 18.07 -14.17 20.58
N ALA A 208 19.41 -14.23 20.53
CA ALA A 208 20.20 -13.30 19.73
C ALA A 208 19.88 -13.46 18.23
N GLN A 209 19.81 -14.70 17.73
CA GLN A 209 19.40 -14.98 16.34
C GLN A 209 17.98 -14.47 16.07
N LEU A 210 17.01 -14.77 16.94
CA LEU A 210 15.63 -14.29 16.82
C LEU A 210 15.53 -12.77 16.83
N SER A 211 16.39 -12.07 17.57
CA SER A 211 16.48 -10.60 17.56
C SER A 211 16.89 -10.06 16.19
N VAL A 212 17.88 -10.69 15.54
CA VAL A 212 18.29 -10.36 14.16
C VAL A 212 17.13 -10.60 13.19
N ILE A 213 16.45 -11.74 13.29
CA ILE A 213 15.27 -12.06 12.47
C ILE A 213 14.17 -11.02 12.69
N PHE A 214 13.88 -10.67 13.94
CA PHE A 214 12.85 -9.70 14.30
C PHE A 214 13.17 -8.30 13.78
N GLY A 215 14.42 -7.84 13.87
CA GLY A 215 14.82 -6.55 13.32
C GLY A 215 14.62 -6.48 11.80
N ARG A 216 14.96 -7.57 11.08
CA ARG A 216 14.82 -7.65 9.63
C ARG A 216 13.37 -7.83 9.17
N ASP A 217 12.64 -8.78 9.74
CA ASP A 217 11.34 -9.21 9.22
C ASP A 217 10.16 -8.69 10.06
N GLY A 218 10.39 -8.44 11.35
CA GLY A 218 9.35 -8.14 12.34
C GLY A 218 8.73 -9.40 12.94
N CYS A 219 7.68 -9.20 13.72
CA CYS A 219 6.88 -10.27 14.29
C CYS A 219 6.28 -11.14 13.20
N HIS A 220 6.41 -12.45 13.33
CA HIS A 220 5.92 -13.39 12.34
C HIS A 220 4.37 -13.42 12.19
N HIS A 221 3.61 -12.94 13.18
CA HIS A 221 2.14 -12.85 13.12
C HIS A 221 1.66 -11.53 12.52
N CYS A 222 2.04 -10.40 13.12
CA CYS A 222 1.50 -9.08 12.74
C CYS A 222 2.47 -8.20 11.97
N GLY A 223 3.73 -8.62 11.80
CA GLY A 223 4.77 -7.87 11.10
C GLY A 223 5.32 -6.67 11.87
N THR A 224 4.90 -6.39 13.11
CA THR A 224 5.44 -5.27 13.90
C THR A 224 6.91 -5.46 14.24
N ARG A 225 7.69 -4.37 14.30
CA ARG A 225 9.08 -4.36 14.78
C ARG A 225 9.22 -3.71 16.16
N SER A 226 8.09 -3.42 16.82
CA SER A 226 8.04 -2.85 18.16
C SER A 226 7.78 -3.92 19.23
N ASN A 227 7.96 -3.54 20.50
CA ASN A 227 7.62 -4.33 21.68
C ASN A 227 8.55 -5.52 21.99
N GLY A 228 9.77 -5.52 21.45
CA GLY A 228 10.77 -6.56 21.71
C GLY A 228 10.43 -7.93 21.10
N VAL A 229 11.41 -8.82 21.08
CA VAL A 229 11.29 -10.19 20.55
C VAL A 229 11.15 -11.20 21.69
N ILE A 230 10.26 -12.17 21.51
CA ILE A 230 10.18 -13.41 22.28
C ILE A 230 10.40 -14.57 21.30
N GLY A 231 11.18 -15.56 21.72
CA GLY A 231 11.26 -16.85 21.06
C GLY A 231 10.20 -17.78 21.63
N ASP A 232 9.05 -17.80 20.97
CA ASP A 232 7.95 -18.70 21.32
C ASP A 232 7.95 -19.92 20.40
N HIS A 233 7.51 -21.05 20.94
CA HIS A 233 7.43 -22.30 20.20
C HIS A 233 6.25 -22.27 19.24
N MET A 234 6.50 -22.57 17.97
CA MET A 234 5.46 -22.75 16.97
C MET A 234 5.56 -24.12 16.33
N PRO A 235 4.48 -24.91 16.33
CA PRO A 235 3.24 -24.71 17.10
C PRO A 235 3.49 -24.78 18.63
N PRO A 236 2.61 -24.18 19.46
CA PRO A 236 2.72 -24.26 20.91
C PRO A 236 2.76 -25.71 21.40
N TYR A 237 3.54 -25.98 22.44
CA TYR A 237 3.70 -27.34 22.99
C TYR A 237 2.37 -28.02 23.32
N LYS A 238 1.43 -27.27 23.90
CA LYS A 238 0.08 -27.78 24.18
C LYS A 238 -0.64 -28.25 22.91
N VAL A 239 -0.53 -27.50 21.81
CA VAL A 239 -1.13 -27.87 20.51
C VAL A 239 -0.48 -29.13 19.95
N VAL A 240 0.85 -29.25 20.03
CA VAL A 240 1.56 -30.47 19.60
C VAL A 240 1.09 -31.67 20.40
N ARG A 241 1.11 -31.56 21.73
CA ARG A 241 0.70 -32.64 22.63
C ARG A 241 -0.75 -33.06 22.39
N ASP A 242 -1.66 -32.10 22.27
CA ASP A 242 -3.08 -32.37 22.05
C ASP A 242 -3.32 -33.00 20.66
N THR A 243 -2.54 -32.61 19.64
CA THR A 243 -2.62 -33.19 18.28
C THR A 243 -2.07 -34.62 18.24
N VAL A 244 -0.95 -34.89 18.93
CA VAL A 244 -0.40 -36.24 19.06
C VAL A 244 -1.39 -37.14 19.80
N ALA A 245 -1.93 -36.68 20.93
CA ALA A 245 -2.93 -37.43 21.69
C ALA A 245 -4.21 -37.70 20.86
N ALA A 246 -4.69 -36.73 20.08
CA ALA A 246 -5.82 -36.92 19.18
C ALA A 246 -5.52 -37.95 18.08
N ARG A 247 -4.29 -37.95 17.54
CA ARG A 247 -3.86 -38.93 16.53
C ARG A 247 -3.74 -40.35 17.11
N GLU A 248 -3.30 -40.47 18.36
CA GLU A 248 -3.23 -41.75 19.08
C GLU A 248 -4.63 -42.28 19.43
N ALA A 249 -5.56 -41.39 19.77
CA ALA A 249 -6.95 -41.72 20.06
C ALA A 249 -7.81 -41.99 18.82
N ALA A 250 -7.36 -41.60 17.62
CA ALA A 250 -8.10 -41.78 16.38
C ALA A 250 -8.32 -43.28 16.06
N VAL A 251 -9.58 -43.64 15.81
CA VAL A 251 -10.00 -45.03 15.50
C VAL A 251 -10.73 -45.09 14.15
N GLY A 252 -10.74 -46.26 13.52
CA GLY A 252 -11.46 -46.50 12.26
C GLY A 252 -10.96 -45.70 11.06
N LEU A 253 -11.87 -45.01 10.37
CA LEU A 253 -11.60 -44.29 9.12
C LEU A 253 -10.61 -43.13 9.29
N GLU A 254 -10.63 -42.43 10.42
CA GLU A 254 -9.70 -41.31 10.69
C GLU A 254 -8.24 -41.79 10.73
N LYS A 255 -8.00 -42.94 11.34
CA LYS A 255 -6.69 -43.58 11.38
C LYS A 255 -6.22 -43.97 9.98
N LEU A 256 -7.12 -44.52 9.16
CA LEU A 256 -6.83 -44.84 7.75
C LEU A 256 -6.50 -43.58 6.94
N LEU A 257 -7.25 -42.48 7.13
CA LEU A 257 -6.97 -41.21 6.46
C LEU A 257 -5.62 -40.61 6.90
N ALA A 258 -5.29 -40.67 8.20
CA ALA A 258 -4.01 -40.20 8.70
C ALA A 258 -2.83 -41.06 8.20
N GLN A 259 -3.01 -42.37 8.09
CA GLN A 259 -2.03 -43.29 7.51
C GLN A 259 -1.87 -43.05 6.00
N ALA A 260 -2.97 -42.90 5.27
CA ALA A 260 -2.97 -42.57 3.85
C ALA A 260 -2.25 -41.25 3.59
N ALA A 261 -2.56 -40.19 4.36
CA ALA A 261 -1.87 -38.91 4.30
C ALA A 261 -0.36 -39.05 4.55
N SER A 262 0.04 -39.83 5.56
CA SER A 262 1.46 -40.11 5.80
C SER A 262 2.11 -40.88 4.65
N ALA A 263 1.41 -41.84 4.04
CA ALA A 263 1.93 -42.67 2.95
C ALA A 263 2.17 -41.86 1.67
N ILE A 264 1.33 -40.86 1.38
CA ILE A 264 1.51 -39.94 0.26
C ILE A 264 2.43 -38.76 0.58
N GLY A 265 3.16 -38.81 1.70
CA GLY A 265 4.09 -37.75 2.09
C GLY A 265 3.41 -36.44 2.49
N LEU A 266 2.09 -36.43 2.73
CA LEU A 266 1.39 -35.33 3.40
C LEU A 266 1.61 -35.39 4.92
N GLN A 267 2.82 -35.79 5.35
CA GLN A 267 3.17 -35.71 6.76
C GLN A 267 3.06 -34.25 7.19
N ASP A 268 2.37 -34.05 8.30
CA ASP A 268 2.21 -32.72 8.85
C ASP A 268 3.53 -32.28 9.51
N HIS A 269 4.47 -31.82 8.68
CA HIS A 269 5.71 -31.20 9.14
C HIS A 269 5.43 -29.98 10.03
N SER A 270 4.17 -29.51 10.10
CA SER A 270 3.77 -28.45 11.02
C SER A 270 3.88 -28.84 12.49
N LEU A 271 4.00 -30.12 12.85
CA LEU A 271 4.22 -30.53 14.25
C LEU A 271 5.67 -30.35 14.71
N LYS A 272 6.62 -30.10 13.80
CA LYS A 272 8.00 -29.78 14.18
C LYS A 272 8.00 -28.43 14.88
N GLN A 273 8.26 -28.44 16.18
CA GLN A 273 8.43 -27.22 16.95
C GLN A 273 9.69 -26.49 16.48
N VAL A 274 9.54 -25.19 16.26
CA VAL A 274 10.63 -24.27 15.94
C VAL A 274 10.34 -22.93 16.60
N TYR A 275 11.36 -22.10 16.80
CA TYR A 275 11.16 -20.74 17.28
C TYR A 275 10.93 -19.78 16.13
N PHE A 276 9.89 -18.96 16.22
CA PHE A 276 9.71 -17.79 15.37
C PHE A 276 9.83 -16.50 16.17
N ALA A 277 10.30 -15.44 15.51
CA ALA A 277 10.38 -14.12 16.11
C ALA A 277 8.97 -13.54 16.35
N GLN A 278 8.54 -13.43 17.61
CA GLN A 278 7.20 -12.95 17.97
C GLN A 278 7.30 -11.70 18.85
N CYS A 279 6.39 -10.73 18.68
CA CYS A 279 6.33 -9.58 19.59
C CYS A 279 5.58 -9.93 20.87
N ARG A 280 5.87 -9.22 21.97
CA ARG A 280 5.20 -9.40 23.28
C ARG A 280 3.67 -9.37 23.19
N GLY A 281 3.12 -8.50 22.36
CA GLY A 281 1.67 -8.38 22.18
C GLY A 281 1.02 -9.61 21.55
N CYS A 282 1.67 -10.23 20.54
CA CYS A 282 1.15 -11.46 19.94
C CYS A 282 1.36 -12.67 20.85
N SER A 283 2.53 -12.77 21.52
CA SER A 283 2.80 -13.85 22.47
C SER A 283 1.81 -13.81 23.66
N GLY A 284 1.50 -12.63 24.19
CA GLY A 284 0.48 -12.49 25.25
C GLY A 284 -0.91 -12.98 24.82
N LYS A 285 -1.35 -12.64 23.60
CA LYS A 285 -2.63 -13.13 23.03
C LYS A 285 -2.60 -14.64 22.83
N GLN A 286 -1.49 -15.18 22.35
CA GLN A 286 -1.31 -16.62 22.18
C GLN A 286 -1.37 -17.36 23.53
N ALA A 287 -0.67 -16.85 24.55
CA ALA A 287 -0.71 -17.42 25.89
C ALA A 287 -2.13 -17.40 26.49
N GLN A 288 -2.87 -16.29 26.29
CA GLN A 288 -4.28 -16.20 26.71
C GLN A 288 -5.15 -17.23 25.99
N LEU A 289 -4.97 -17.39 24.67
CA LEU A 289 -5.65 -18.41 23.87
C LEU A 289 -5.36 -19.82 24.39
N MET A 290 -4.10 -20.12 24.74
CA MET A 290 -3.72 -21.45 25.25
C MET A 290 -4.29 -21.75 26.64
N ARG A 291 -4.41 -20.73 27.52
CA ARG A 291 -4.98 -20.86 28.87
C ARG A 291 -6.49 -21.10 28.82
N ASN A 292 -7.21 -20.34 28.00
CA ASN A 292 -8.66 -20.45 27.88
C ASN A 292 -9.11 -21.71 27.11
N GLY A 293 -8.13 -22.50 26.63
CA GLY A 293 -8.34 -23.58 25.69
C GLY A 293 -8.65 -23.04 24.29
N THR A 294 -8.47 -23.89 23.28
CA THR A 294 -8.98 -23.65 21.93
C THR A 294 -10.51 -23.51 21.89
N ARG A 295 -11.18 -23.77 23.02
CA ARG A 295 -12.60 -23.48 23.31
C ARG A 295 -12.90 -21.99 23.51
N SER A 296 -12.17 -21.07 22.87
CA SER A 296 -12.74 -19.76 22.55
C SER A 296 -13.76 -19.92 21.40
N THR A 297 -14.73 -20.81 21.61
CA THR A 297 -16.02 -20.81 20.95
C THR A 297 -16.63 -19.43 21.15
N LEU A 298 -16.78 -18.72 20.05
CA LEU A 298 -17.90 -17.81 19.84
C LEU A 298 -18.13 -16.81 20.98
N LEU A 299 -17.10 -16.10 21.43
CA LEU A 299 -17.39 -14.82 22.09
C LEU A 299 -18.14 -13.95 21.05
N PRO A 300 -19.26 -13.31 21.42
CA PRO A 300 -20.04 -12.48 20.51
C PRO A 300 -19.19 -11.25 20.14
N GLY A 301 -18.50 -11.37 19.02
CA GLY A 301 -17.64 -10.36 18.43
C GLY A 301 -17.29 -10.83 17.01
N LEU A 302 -17.35 -9.93 16.04
CA LEU A 302 -17.22 -10.28 14.62
C LEU A 302 -15.84 -10.86 14.24
N TRP A 303 -14.82 -10.66 15.09
CA TRP A 303 -13.44 -11.07 14.83
C TRP A 303 -13.00 -12.25 15.69
N PRO A 304 -12.53 -13.37 15.09
CA PRO A 304 -12.07 -14.50 15.88
C PRO A 304 -10.83 -14.16 16.72
N PRO A 305 -10.80 -14.48 18.03
CA PRO A 305 -9.74 -14.07 18.93
C PRO A 305 -8.38 -14.73 18.65
N HIS A 306 -8.36 -15.85 17.91
CA HIS A 306 -7.15 -16.54 17.48
C HIS A 306 -6.50 -15.91 16.23
N LEU A 307 -7.21 -15.00 15.55
CA LEU A 307 -6.72 -14.36 14.33
C LEU A 307 -6.14 -12.99 14.63
N VAL A 308 -4.94 -12.74 14.11
CA VAL A 308 -4.26 -11.46 14.20
C VAL A 308 -4.38 -10.73 12.87
N ALA A 309 -5.13 -9.63 12.88
CA ALA A 309 -5.16 -8.68 11.78
C ALA A 309 -3.77 -8.03 11.63
N HIS A 310 -3.34 -7.84 10.39
CA HIS A 310 -2.06 -7.19 10.10
C HIS A 310 -2.22 -5.67 10.17
N THR A 311 -1.16 -4.96 10.56
CA THR A 311 -1.19 -3.49 10.54
C THR A 311 -1.31 -2.98 9.10
N PRO A 312 -2.22 -2.02 8.83
CA PRO A 312 -2.44 -1.48 7.48
C PRO A 312 -1.15 -0.96 6.84
N ALA A 313 -0.22 -0.40 7.61
CA ALA A 313 1.06 0.10 7.11
C ALA A 313 1.90 -0.96 6.38
N ARG A 314 1.79 -2.24 6.75
CA ARG A 314 2.46 -3.36 6.03
C ARG A 314 1.70 -3.77 4.78
N LEU A 315 0.38 -3.58 4.76
CA LEU A 315 -0.48 -3.80 3.61
C LEU A 315 -0.37 -2.67 2.58
N ALA A 316 -0.13 -1.43 3.03
CA ALA A 316 -0.12 -0.23 2.19
C ALA A 316 1.21 0.01 1.45
N GLY A 317 2.36 -0.41 2.01
CA GLY A 317 3.66 -0.07 1.43
C GLY A 317 4.00 -0.79 0.11
N ARG A 318 4.22 -2.10 0.18
CA ARG A 318 4.62 -2.93 -0.99
C ARG A 318 3.45 -3.58 -1.72
N PRO A 319 2.38 -4.04 -1.04
CA PRO A 319 1.27 -4.71 -1.71
C PRO A 319 0.44 -3.80 -2.62
N ALA A 320 0.52 -2.47 -2.49
CA ALA A 320 -0.25 -1.53 -3.31
C ALA A 320 0.30 -1.35 -4.75
N LEU A 321 1.54 -1.78 -5.01
CA LEU A 321 2.21 -1.60 -6.31
C LEU A 321 1.42 -2.19 -7.50
N PRO A 322 0.83 -3.40 -7.43
CA PRO A 322 -0.01 -3.93 -8.49
C PRO A 322 -1.21 -3.02 -8.79
N GLY A 323 -1.89 -2.48 -7.76
CA GLY A 323 -2.99 -1.53 -7.94
C GLY A 323 -2.54 -0.26 -8.67
N VAL A 324 -1.40 0.30 -8.28
CA VAL A 324 -0.78 1.47 -8.91
C VAL A 324 -0.47 1.20 -10.39
N LEU A 325 0.15 0.07 -10.71
CA LEU A 325 0.54 -0.28 -12.08
C LEU A 325 -0.69 -0.57 -12.97
N VAL A 326 -1.68 -1.27 -12.44
CA VAL A 326 -2.96 -1.51 -13.12
C VAL A 326 -3.68 -0.19 -13.38
N GLY A 327 -3.73 0.72 -12.41
CA GLY A 327 -4.29 2.05 -12.59
C GLY A 327 -3.56 2.86 -13.66
N MET A 328 -2.22 2.82 -13.66
CA MET A 328 -1.36 3.59 -14.58
C MET A 328 -1.52 3.21 -16.05
N ARG A 329 -1.85 1.95 -16.36
CA ARG A 329 -2.17 1.48 -17.72
C ARG A 329 -3.17 2.39 -18.43
N TYR A 330 -4.23 2.83 -17.74
CA TYR A 330 -5.27 3.66 -18.33
C TYR A 330 -4.80 5.08 -18.61
N TYR A 331 -4.01 5.66 -17.71
CA TYR A 331 -3.40 6.97 -17.92
C TYR A 331 -2.46 6.95 -19.13
N ILE A 332 -1.57 5.95 -19.21
CA ILE A 332 -0.65 5.81 -20.34
C ILE A 332 -1.42 5.61 -21.65
N GLY A 333 -2.47 4.78 -21.63
CA GLY A 333 -3.34 4.59 -22.79
C GLY A 333 -3.98 5.90 -23.27
N ALA A 334 -4.40 6.77 -22.35
CA ALA A 334 -4.94 8.08 -22.69
C ALA A 334 -3.87 9.05 -23.21
N ALA A 335 -2.68 9.07 -22.60
CA ALA A 335 -1.59 9.96 -22.97
C ALA A 335 -0.93 9.59 -24.31
N VAL A 336 -0.95 8.30 -24.68
CA VAL A 336 -0.35 7.79 -25.92
C VAL A 336 -1.30 7.86 -27.11
N ARG A 337 -2.61 7.98 -26.89
CA ARG A 337 -3.56 8.15 -28.01
C ARG A 337 -3.13 9.40 -28.79
N PRO A 338 -2.73 9.26 -30.06
CA PRO A 338 -2.36 10.41 -30.87
C PRO A 338 -3.56 11.36 -30.85
N TYR A 339 -3.29 12.66 -30.74
CA TYR A 339 -4.26 13.72 -31.02
C TYR A 339 -4.65 13.64 -32.52
N GLY A 340 -5.31 12.55 -32.88
CA GLY A 340 -5.60 12.15 -34.24
C GLY A 340 -7.03 12.54 -34.55
N ARG A 341 -7.14 13.61 -35.34
CA ARG A 341 -8.29 13.99 -36.16
C ARG A 341 -9.62 13.99 -35.42
N GLY A 342 -10.00 15.17 -34.93
CA GLY A 342 -11.37 15.44 -34.53
C GLY A 342 -12.34 14.99 -35.65
N PRO A 343 -13.47 14.35 -35.33
CA PRO A 343 -14.35 13.68 -36.30
C PRO A 343 -15.09 14.61 -37.29
N GLY A 344 -14.65 15.86 -37.47
CA GLY A 344 -15.32 16.85 -38.31
C GLY A 344 -14.42 17.69 -39.23
N GLY A 345 -13.12 17.41 -39.32
CA GLY A 345 -12.20 18.18 -40.17
C GLY A 345 -12.18 17.72 -41.62
N SER A 346 -13.28 17.87 -42.37
CA SER A 346 -13.23 17.79 -43.84
C SER A 346 -12.71 19.12 -44.38
N GLY A 347 -11.40 19.25 -44.60
CA GLY A 347 -10.89 20.35 -45.41
C GLY A 347 -9.50 20.85 -45.02
N GLY A 348 -8.58 20.75 -45.98
CA GLY A 348 -7.42 21.64 -46.07
C GLY A 348 -6.10 21.00 -45.66
N ASP A 349 -5.32 20.61 -46.66
CA ASP A 349 -3.94 20.13 -46.58
C ASP A 349 -3.00 21.14 -45.88
N LYS A 350 -2.83 21.04 -44.55
CA LYS A 350 -1.71 21.66 -43.81
C LYS A 350 -1.28 20.78 -42.64
N GLU A 351 -0.84 19.56 -42.94
CA GLU A 351 -0.31 18.61 -41.96
C GLU A 351 1.23 18.56 -42.03
N ALA A 352 1.89 19.53 -41.39
CA ALA A 352 3.34 19.49 -41.15
C ALA A 352 3.70 20.37 -39.94
N GLY A 353 3.73 19.79 -38.73
CA GLY A 353 4.32 20.52 -37.60
C GLY A 353 4.17 19.88 -36.22
N ALA A 354 3.01 19.30 -35.89
CA ALA A 354 2.73 18.92 -34.50
C ALA A 354 3.25 17.53 -34.09
N THR A 355 3.51 16.62 -35.04
CA THR A 355 3.97 15.25 -34.78
C THR A 355 5.47 15.13 -34.45
N HIS A 356 6.24 16.22 -34.56
CA HIS A 356 7.70 16.12 -34.52
C HIS A 356 8.32 16.10 -33.10
N TYR A 357 7.56 16.45 -32.06
CA TYR A 357 8.11 16.53 -30.69
C TYR A 357 8.07 15.21 -29.91
N CYS A 358 7.18 14.27 -30.24
CA CYS A 358 7.00 13.04 -29.46
C CYS A 358 7.90 11.87 -29.94
N THR A 359 8.38 11.90 -31.18
CA THR A 359 9.20 10.82 -31.77
C THR A 359 10.69 10.91 -31.43
N LYS A 360 11.19 12.05 -30.92
CA LYS A 360 12.62 12.21 -30.59
C LYS A 360 13.09 11.47 -29.33
N VAL A 361 12.19 10.98 -28.47
CA VAL A 361 12.56 10.37 -27.17
C VAL A 361 12.44 8.84 -27.16
N CYS A 362 11.93 8.20 -28.23
CA CYS A 362 11.93 6.74 -28.32
C CYS A 362 11.86 6.29 -29.80
N PRO A 363 12.95 5.77 -30.40
CA PRO A 363 12.98 5.43 -31.83
C PRO A 363 12.32 4.09 -32.18
N THR A 364 11.67 3.42 -31.22
CA THR A 364 11.05 2.10 -31.48
C THR A 364 9.61 2.19 -31.93
N ASN A 365 9.35 1.53 -33.06
CA ASN A 365 8.08 1.40 -33.77
C ASN A 365 6.91 1.02 -32.83
N LEU A 366 6.01 1.98 -32.56
CA LEU A 366 4.88 1.89 -31.61
C LEU A 366 3.95 0.69 -31.87
N HIS A 367 3.85 0.23 -33.13
CA HIS A 367 3.05 -0.92 -33.51
C HIS A 367 3.56 -2.26 -32.94
N ARG A 368 4.87 -2.39 -32.64
CA ARG A 368 5.44 -3.57 -31.97
C ARG A 368 5.19 -3.55 -30.46
N LEU A 369 5.28 -2.37 -29.82
CA LEU A 369 5.05 -2.19 -28.38
C LEU A 369 3.62 -2.56 -27.95
N ALA A 370 2.62 -2.36 -28.82
CA ALA A 370 1.23 -2.73 -28.54
C ALA A 370 0.97 -4.25 -28.57
N ARG A 371 1.87 -5.05 -29.17
CA ARG A 371 1.73 -6.51 -29.29
C ARG A 371 2.59 -7.29 -28.30
N ASP A 372 3.55 -6.62 -27.66
CA ASP A 372 4.45 -7.24 -26.69
C ASP A 372 4.25 -6.60 -25.29
N PRO A 373 3.56 -7.29 -24.38
CA PRO A 373 3.31 -6.78 -23.03
C PRO A 373 4.59 -6.55 -22.22
N TRP A 374 5.70 -7.23 -22.54
CA TRP A 374 6.99 -7.03 -21.87
C TRP A 374 7.73 -5.78 -22.35
N ALA A 375 7.68 -5.50 -23.64
CA ALA A 375 8.20 -4.25 -24.20
C ALA A 375 7.42 -3.03 -23.67
N LEU A 376 6.09 -3.16 -23.52
CA LEU A 376 5.24 -2.13 -22.93
C LEU A 376 5.57 -1.91 -21.45
N ALA A 377 5.79 -2.97 -20.68
CA ALA A 377 6.18 -2.88 -19.27
C ALA A 377 7.57 -2.22 -19.10
N ALA A 378 8.56 -2.59 -19.92
CA ALA A 378 9.89 -1.99 -19.92
C ALA A 378 9.86 -0.50 -20.32
N CYS A 379 9.10 -0.16 -21.39
CA CYS A 379 8.92 1.22 -21.82
C CYS A 379 8.17 2.06 -20.76
N THR A 380 7.18 1.46 -20.08
CA THR A 380 6.47 2.09 -18.97
C THR A 380 7.39 2.35 -17.79
N ALA A 381 8.23 1.38 -17.40
CA ALA A 381 9.22 1.56 -16.35
C ALA A 381 10.24 2.66 -16.70
N GLN A 382 10.73 2.69 -17.94
CA GLN A 382 11.68 3.70 -18.42
C GLN A 382 11.04 5.10 -18.50
N LYS A 383 9.80 5.22 -18.98
CA LYS A 383 9.06 6.50 -18.98
C LYS A 383 8.72 6.96 -17.57
N THR A 384 8.42 6.06 -16.64
CA THR A 384 8.15 6.40 -15.24
C THR A 384 9.43 6.92 -14.56
N ALA A 385 10.59 6.30 -14.83
CA ALA A 385 11.89 6.78 -14.38
C ALA A 385 12.25 8.15 -15.03
N PHE A 386 11.94 8.33 -16.31
CA PHE A 386 12.15 9.60 -17.01
C PHE A 386 11.25 10.72 -16.47
N ILE A 387 9.95 10.48 -16.27
CA ILE A 387 9.00 11.45 -15.72
C ILE A 387 9.38 11.83 -14.29
N THR A 388 9.78 10.87 -13.45
CA THR A 388 10.23 11.17 -12.08
C THR A 388 11.54 11.96 -12.05
N SER A 389 12.49 11.68 -12.95
CA SER A 389 13.75 12.43 -13.07
C SER A 389 13.57 13.83 -13.69
N SER A 390 12.71 13.97 -14.70
CA SER A 390 12.44 15.23 -15.40
C SER A 390 11.54 16.17 -14.59
N ALA A 391 10.59 15.63 -13.83
CA ALA A 391 9.82 16.40 -12.87
C ALA A 391 10.73 16.99 -11.78
N ALA A 392 11.77 16.26 -11.33
CA ALA A 392 12.73 16.79 -10.35
C ALA A 392 13.62 17.92 -10.90
N SER A 393 13.87 17.97 -12.22
CA SER A 393 14.69 19.00 -12.87
C SER A 393 13.90 20.20 -13.42
N ALA A 394 12.59 20.07 -13.65
CA ALA A 394 11.77 21.08 -14.32
C ALA A 394 11.08 22.11 -13.39
N PHE A 395 11.24 22.01 -12.07
CA PHE A 395 10.61 22.98 -11.16
C PHE A 395 11.38 24.31 -11.09
N PRO A 396 10.75 25.45 -11.40
CA PRO A 396 11.38 26.76 -11.22
C PRO A 396 11.63 27.04 -9.73
N ARG A 397 12.77 27.68 -9.42
CA ARG A 397 13.02 28.22 -8.09
C ARG A 397 12.05 29.37 -7.83
N VAL A 398 11.19 29.25 -6.82
CA VAL A 398 10.33 30.33 -6.35
C VAL A 398 10.97 30.91 -5.10
N GLY A 399 11.49 32.14 -5.18
CA GLY A 399 12.20 32.79 -4.07
C GLY A 399 13.47 32.06 -3.61
N GLY A 400 14.22 31.44 -4.53
CA GLY A 400 15.46 30.70 -4.21
C GLY A 400 15.25 29.28 -3.64
N LYS A 401 14.01 28.88 -3.34
CA LYS A 401 13.67 27.56 -2.78
C LYS A 401 13.38 26.54 -3.90
N ARG A 402 13.76 25.28 -3.67
CA ARG A 402 13.55 24.18 -4.62
C ARG A 402 12.28 23.42 -4.23
N LEU A 403 11.34 23.30 -5.16
CA LEU A 403 10.16 22.45 -4.98
C LEU A 403 10.59 20.98 -5.01
N GLN A 404 10.23 20.22 -3.98
CA GLN A 404 10.42 18.77 -3.95
C GLN A 404 9.07 18.05 -3.89
N LEU A 405 8.92 17.05 -4.74
CA LEU A 405 7.80 16.12 -4.72
C LEU A 405 8.15 14.98 -3.75
N GLN A 406 7.44 14.82 -2.65
CA GLN A 406 7.62 13.68 -1.75
C GLN A 406 6.37 12.81 -1.73
N LEU A 407 6.56 11.53 -2.07
CA LEU A 407 5.52 10.51 -1.96
C LEU A 407 5.51 9.97 -0.52
N HIS A 408 4.49 10.34 0.26
CA HIS A 408 4.32 9.80 1.61
C HIS A 408 3.62 8.43 1.54
N ALA A 409 4.44 7.38 1.44
CA ALA A 409 3.99 5.98 1.30
C ALA A 409 3.09 5.46 2.45
N GLY A 410 3.03 6.16 3.59
CA GLY A 410 2.22 5.75 4.75
C GLY A 410 0.74 6.16 4.68
N LEU A 411 0.39 7.16 3.87
CA LEU A 411 -0.97 7.73 3.82
C LEU A 411 -1.58 7.80 2.41
N GLY A 412 -0.84 7.37 1.38
CA GLY A 412 -1.37 7.25 0.03
C GLY A 412 -1.63 8.58 -0.70
N TYR A 413 -1.09 9.70 -0.21
CA TYR A 413 -1.15 11.00 -0.89
C TYR A 413 0.24 11.51 -1.30
N LEU A 414 0.24 12.32 -2.37
CA LEU A 414 1.41 13.02 -2.89
C LEU A 414 1.43 14.42 -2.25
N VAL A 415 2.51 14.80 -1.57
CA VAL A 415 2.67 16.16 -1.02
C VAL A 415 3.68 16.92 -1.86
N LEU A 416 3.28 18.09 -2.35
CA LEU A 416 4.22 19.10 -2.86
C LEU A 416 4.81 19.80 -1.63
N VAL A 417 6.10 19.61 -1.36
CA VAL A 417 6.79 20.25 -0.23
C VAL A 417 7.70 21.35 -0.78
N LEU A 418 7.54 22.57 -0.27
CA LEU A 418 8.54 23.63 -0.44
C LEU A 418 9.68 23.38 0.56
N ALA A 419 10.81 22.88 0.07
CA ALA A 419 11.99 22.66 0.90
C ALA A 419 12.90 23.90 0.88
N GLU A 420 13.29 24.37 2.06
CA GLU A 420 14.41 25.32 2.18
C GLU A 420 15.72 24.60 1.87
N GLY A 421 16.50 25.15 0.94
CA GLY A 421 17.86 24.68 0.72
C GLY A 421 18.73 25.02 1.94
N PRO A 422 19.78 24.23 2.24
CA PRO A 422 20.68 24.54 3.34
C PRO A 422 21.29 25.93 3.13
N SER A 423 21.08 26.82 4.10
CA SER A 423 21.73 28.13 4.16
C SER A 423 23.24 27.91 4.23
N PHE A 424 23.96 28.32 3.19
CA PHE A 424 25.42 28.33 3.23
C PHE A 424 25.87 29.46 4.16
N VAL A 425 26.16 29.12 5.41
CA VAL A 425 26.81 30.03 6.36
C VAL A 425 28.32 29.90 6.11
N PRO A 426 29.00 30.92 5.55
CA PRO A 426 30.45 30.88 5.47
C PRO A 426 31.00 30.79 6.90
N ARG A 427 31.90 29.83 7.14
CA ARG A 427 32.67 29.80 8.38
C ARG A 427 33.55 31.06 8.41
N PRO A 428 33.58 31.82 9.51
CA PRO A 428 34.61 32.82 9.69
C PRO A 428 35.96 32.10 9.81
N GLU A 429 36.96 32.65 9.12
CA GLU A 429 38.38 32.26 9.24
C GLU A 429 38.95 32.61 10.62
#